data_AF-A0A520Q8T1-F1
#
_entry.id   AF-A0A520Q8T1-F1
#
_cell.length_a   1.000
_cell.length_b   1.000
_cell.length_c   1.000
_cell.angle_alpha   90.00
_cell.angle_beta   90.00
_cell.angle_gamma   90.00
#
_symmetry.space_group_name_H-M   'P 1'
#
loop_
_entity.id
_entity.type
_entity.pdbx_description
1 polymer ?
#
loop_
_entity_poly.entity_id
_entity_poly.type
_entity_poly.pdbx_seq_one_letter_code
_entity_poly.pdbx_strand_id
1 'polypeptide(L)'
;MRRPAAWSSSYRRPECAPPTRPAARAAEIMSPAAWRTTAKLSLTQLFAWGVLYYTFAVCMPFMHAELGWSEARLSLGFSLALLLSGLAAPQVGGWIDRRGSRGVMVGGVLVGSLGVAVWSVSQSLPQYLAAWALIGVAMATTLYEPAFATVIHTHPGESRRA
;
A
#
# COMPACT_ATOMS: atom_id res chain seq x y z
N MET A 1 -61.62 -6.76 46.87
CA MET A 1 -60.47 -7.13 46.01
C MET A 1 -60.91 -7.21 44.56
N ARG A 2 -60.63 -6.19 43.74
CA ARG A 2 -60.84 -6.20 42.27
C ARG A 2 -59.51 -5.80 41.63
N ARG A 3 -58.87 -6.71 40.88
CA ARG A 3 -57.65 -6.41 40.10
C ARG A 3 -58.07 -5.77 38.76
N PRO A 4 -57.47 -4.64 38.34
CA PRO A 4 -57.78 -4.04 37.05
C PRO A 4 -57.08 -4.78 35.91
N ALA A 5 -57.67 -4.57 34.74
CA ALA A 5 -57.55 -5.31 33.51
C ALA A 5 -56.26 -5.05 32.71
N ALA A 6 -55.91 -6.07 31.93
CA ALA A 6 -55.41 -6.01 30.56
C ALA A 6 -54.29 -5.01 30.24
N TRP A 7 -53.04 -5.44 30.47
CA TRP A 7 -51.93 -5.04 29.61
C TRP A 7 -51.87 -6.02 28.44
N SER A 8 -52.68 -5.76 27.40
CA SER A 8 -52.63 -6.53 26.16
C SER A 8 -51.32 -6.27 25.44
N SER A 9 -50.60 -7.36 25.25
CA SER A 9 -49.28 -7.50 24.62
C SER A 9 -49.27 -7.14 23.13
N SER A 10 -49.59 -5.89 22.81
CA SER A 10 -49.72 -5.44 21.41
C SER A 10 -48.66 -4.43 21.01
N TYR A 11 -47.53 -4.38 21.72
CA TYR A 11 -46.33 -3.74 21.17
C TYR A 11 -45.68 -4.72 20.18
N ARG A 12 -46.27 -4.85 18.98
CA ARG A 12 -45.55 -5.40 17.84
C ARG A 12 -44.36 -4.48 17.61
N ARG A 13 -43.15 -4.96 17.93
CA ARG A 13 -41.93 -4.26 17.53
C ARG A 13 -42.07 -3.97 16.03
N PRO A 14 -41.89 -2.73 15.57
CA PRO A 14 -41.85 -2.48 14.13
C PRO A 14 -40.77 -3.41 13.56
N GLU A 15 -41.17 -4.34 12.70
CA GLU A 15 -40.23 -5.13 11.93
C GLU A 15 -39.35 -4.13 11.17
N CYS A 16 -38.08 -4.03 11.57
CA CYS A 16 -37.10 -3.26 10.82
C CYS A 16 -37.14 -3.81 9.39
N ALA A 17 -37.64 -3.00 8.47
CA ALA A 17 -37.56 -3.29 7.05
C ALA A 17 -36.09 -3.65 6.73
N PRO A 18 -35.83 -4.67 5.90
CA PRO A 18 -34.48 -5.05 5.56
C PRO A 18 -33.74 -3.81 5.03
N PRO A 19 -32.50 -3.56 5.48
CA PRO A 19 -31.78 -2.34 5.12
C PRO A 19 -31.73 -2.22 3.60
N THR A 20 -32.06 -1.04 3.09
CA THR A 20 -31.91 -0.74 1.67
C THR A 20 -30.44 -0.99 1.28
N ARG A 21 -30.20 -1.54 0.08
CA ARG A 21 -28.85 -1.89 -0.42
C ARG A 21 -27.76 -0.82 -0.15
N PRO A 22 -28.04 0.50 -0.18
CA PRO A 22 -27.06 1.53 0.18
C PRO A 22 -26.64 1.51 1.65
N ALA A 23 -27.57 1.30 2.59
CA ALA A 23 -27.29 1.31 4.02
C ALA A 23 -26.50 0.05 4.46
N ALA A 24 -26.80 -1.09 3.86
CA ALA A 24 -26.04 -2.32 4.07
C ALA A 24 -24.59 -2.19 3.57
N ARG A 25 -24.36 -1.56 2.40
CA ARG A 25 -23.01 -1.26 1.89
C ARG A 25 -22.24 -0.29 2.78
N ALA A 26 -22.88 0.78 3.26
CA ALA A 26 -22.22 1.73 4.16
C ALA A 26 -21.76 1.06 5.46
N ALA A 27 -22.59 0.18 6.03
CA ALA A 27 -22.25 -0.59 7.22
C ALA A 27 -21.10 -1.60 6.98
N GLU A 28 -21.01 -2.17 5.77
CA GLU A 28 -19.95 -3.09 5.38
C GLU A 28 -18.59 -2.37 5.19
N ILE A 29 -18.60 -1.19 4.57
CA ILE A 29 -17.43 -0.30 4.43
C ILE A 29 -16.94 0.18 5.80
N MET A 30 -17.86 0.45 6.73
CA MET A 30 -17.55 0.87 8.11
C MET A 30 -17.26 -0.31 9.06
N SER A 31 -17.15 -1.54 8.55
CA SER A 31 -16.87 -2.69 9.41
C SER A 31 -15.47 -2.59 10.04
N PRO A 32 -15.28 -3.03 11.31
CA PRO A 32 -13.98 -3.00 11.98
C PRO A 32 -12.88 -3.78 11.24
N ALA A 33 -13.24 -4.73 10.37
CA ALA A 33 -12.32 -5.49 9.55
C ALA A 33 -11.85 -4.71 8.30
N ALA A 34 -12.76 -4.00 7.64
CA ALA A 34 -12.44 -3.13 6.50
C ALA A 34 -11.52 -1.97 6.95
N TRP A 35 -11.87 -1.28 8.04
CA TRP A 35 -11.04 -0.21 8.61
C TRP A 35 -9.62 -0.68 8.95
N ARG A 36 -9.48 -1.86 9.58
CA ARG A 36 -8.16 -2.43 9.92
C ARG A 36 -7.31 -2.75 8.70
N THR A 37 -7.93 -3.10 7.58
CA THR A 37 -7.22 -3.38 6.33
C THR A 37 -6.74 -2.08 5.69
N THR A 38 -7.61 -1.08 5.59
CA THR A 38 -7.26 0.25 5.08
C THR A 38 -6.15 0.88 5.92
N ALA A 39 -6.26 0.86 7.25
CA ALA A 39 -5.24 1.44 8.13
C ALA A 39 -3.85 0.80 7.94
N LYS A 40 -3.79 -0.53 7.77
CA LYS A 40 -2.53 -1.23 7.49
C LYS A 40 -1.95 -0.81 6.14
N LEU A 41 -2.78 -0.75 5.09
CA LEU A 41 -2.36 -0.33 3.76
C LEU A 41 -1.86 1.12 3.77
N SER A 42 -2.59 2.03 4.42
CA SER A 42 -2.18 3.44 4.56
C SER A 42 -0.83 3.56 5.27
N LEU A 43 -0.60 2.77 6.32
CA LEU A 43 0.68 2.78 7.03
C LEU A 43 1.81 2.26 6.16
N THR A 44 1.63 1.14 5.46
CA THR A 44 2.64 0.61 4.53
C THR A 44 2.94 1.61 3.42
N GLN A 45 1.92 2.30 2.90
CA GLN A 45 2.08 3.30 1.86
C GLN A 45 2.85 4.53 2.36
N LEU A 46 2.54 4.99 3.58
CA LEU A 46 3.28 6.07 4.21
C LEU A 46 4.77 5.74 4.35
N PHE A 47 5.09 4.52 4.79
CA PHE A 47 6.48 4.07 4.89
C PHE A 47 7.14 3.92 3.51
N ALA A 48 6.44 3.35 2.54
CA ALA A 48 6.99 3.18 1.18
C ALA A 48 7.37 4.53 0.55
N TRP A 49 6.47 5.51 0.57
CA TRP A 49 6.76 6.84 0.04
C TRP A 49 7.77 7.60 0.91
N GLY A 50 7.63 7.54 2.23
CA GLY A 50 8.53 8.21 3.16
C GLY A 50 9.98 7.76 3.01
N VAL A 51 10.20 6.45 3.08
CA VAL A 51 11.54 5.85 3.15
C VAL A 51 12.16 5.66 1.76
N LEU A 52 11.39 5.22 0.76
CA LEU A 52 11.95 4.87 -0.54
C LEU A 52 11.98 6.04 -1.52
N TYR A 53 11.09 7.03 -1.36
CA TYR A 53 10.97 8.15 -2.29
C TYR A 53 11.48 9.47 -1.68
N TYR A 54 10.94 9.88 -0.53
CA TYR A 54 11.25 11.20 0.04
C TYR A 54 12.63 11.26 0.72
N THR A 55 13.13 10.16 1.26
CA THR A 55 14.48 10.12 1.85
C THR A 55 15.56 10.53 0.84
N PHE A 56 15.39 10.26 -0.45
CA PHE A 56 16.33 10.72 -1.49
C PHE A 56 16.50 12.24 -1.47
N ALA A 57 15.39 12.98 -1.56
CA ALA A 57 15.41 14.44 -1.61
C ALA A 57 16.01 15.04 -0.33
N VAL A 58 15.78 14.39 0.82
CA VAL A 58 16.35 14.82 2.11
C VAL A 58 17.85 14.54 2.17
N CYS A 59 18.30 13.36 1.75
CA CYS A 59 19.70 12.94 1.85
C CYS A 59 20.60 13.53 0.77
N MET A 60 20.05 13.90 -0.39
CA MET A 60 20.80 14.44 -1.53
C MET A 60 21.76 15.59 -1.18
N PRO A 61 21.36 16.66 -0.46
CA PRO A 61 22.29 17.73 -0.08
C PRO A 61 23.39 17.27 0.87
N PHE A 62 23.10 16.34 1.80
CA PHE A 62 24.11 15.79 2.71
C PHE A 62 25.12 14.92 1.96
N MET A 63 24.65 14.07 1.05
CA MET A 63 25.54 13.26 0.20
C MET A 63 26.39 14.12 -0.72
N HIS A 64 25.84 15.20 -1.27
CA HIS A 64 26.61 16.16 -2.07
C HIS A 64 27.73 16.82 -1.22
N ALA A 65 27.43 17.19 0.02
CA ALA A 65 28.40 17.80 0.92
C ALA A 65 29.49 16.83 1.43
N GLU A 66 29.13 15.59 1.77
CA GLU A 66 30.06 14.60 2.33
C GLU A 66 30.89 13.88 1.26
N LEU A 67 30.28 13.49 0.14
CA LEU A 67 30.93 12.71 -0.91
C LEU A 67 31.46 13.58 -2.06
N GLY A 68 31.04 14.85 -2.15
CA GLY A 68 31.40 15.76 -3.25
C GLY A 68 30.85 15.33 -4.62
N TRP A 69 29.83 14.45 -4.65
CA TRP A 69 29.25 13.95 -5.90
C TRP A 69 28.28 14.96 -6.50
N SER A 70 28.33 15.14 -7.83
CA SER A 70 27.40 16.04 -8.52
C SER A 70 25.94 15.58 -8.41
N GLU A 71 25.02 16.54 -8.48
CA GLU A 71 23.57 16.26 -8.46
C GLU A 71 23.13 15.29 -9.57
N ALA A 72 23.77 15.36 -10.74
CA ALA A 72 23.53 14.43 -11.85
C ALA A 72 23.87 12.98 -11.47
N ARG A 73 24.96 12.77 -10.71
CA ARG A 73 25.39 11.42 -10.28
C ARG A 73 24.45 10.85 -9.21
N LEU A 74 23.96 11.68 -8.29
CA LEU A 74 22.97 11.28 -7.30
C LEU A 74 21.63 10.97 -7.96
N SER A 75 21.17 11.84 -8.85
CA SER A 75 19.93 11.63 -9.62
C SER A 75 19.96 10.35 -10.45
N LEU A 76 21.13 9.89 -10.90
CA LEU A 76 21.30 8.65 -11.65
C LEU A 76 20.83 7.42 -10.88
N GLY A 77 21.10 7.35 -9.57
CA GLY A 77 20.64 6.25 -8.72
C GLY A 77 19.11 6.23 -8.63
N PHE A 78 18.52 7.38 -8.37
CA PHE A 78 17.07 7.52 -8.32
C PHE A 78 16.39 7.17 -9.66
N SER A 79 16.93 7.67 -10.79
CA SER A 79 16.44 7.32 -12.13
C SER A 79 16.55 5.83 -12.43
N LEU A 80 17.65 5.17 -12.02
CA LEU A 80 17.82 3.72 -12.17
C LEU A 80 16.74 2.97 -11.40
N ALA A 81 16.40 3.42 -10.19
CA ALA A 81 15.36 2.79 -9.39
C ALA A 81 13.98 2.91 -10.03
N LEU A 82 13.64 4.09 -10.58
CA LEU A 82 12.39 4.28 -11.34
C LEU A 82 12.33 3.40 -12.59
N LEU A 83 13.45 3.30 -13.32
CA LEU A 83 13.54 2.45 -14.51
C LEU A 83 13.32 0.97 -14.15
N LEU A 84 14.01 0.47 -13.13
CA LEU A 84 13.86 -0.90 -12.68
C LEU A 84 12.46 -1.16 -12.10
N SER A 85 11.88 -0.17 -11.43
CA SER A 85 10.51 -0.25 -10.95
C SER A 85 9.53 -0.44 -12.10
N GLY A 86 9.65 0.37 -13.16
CA GLY A 86 8.80 0.25 -14.35
C GLY A 86 9.02 -1.05 -15.14
N LEU A 87 10.27 -1.53 -15.20
CA LEU A 87 10.59 -2.80 -15.86
C LEU A 87 10.11 -4.03 -15.10
N ALA A 88 9.99 -3.95 -13.77
CA ALA A 88 9.52 -5.04 -12.92
C ALA A 88 8.00 -5.05 -12.72
N ALA A 89 7.31 -3.97 -13.08
CA ALA A 89 5.88 -3.77 -12.88
C ALA A 89 5.00 -4.89 -13.49
N PRO A 90 5.16 -5.29 -14.77
CA PRO A 90 4.37 -6.37 -15.38
C PRO A 90 4.55 -7.73 -14.68
N GLN A 91 5.78 -8.04 -14.26
CA GLN A 91 6.12 -9.30 -13.59
C GLN A 91 5.51 -9.34 -12.18
N VAL A 92 5.57 -8.21 -11.46
CA VAL A 92 4.97 -8.07 -10.14
C VAL A 92 3.45 -8.21 -10.21
N GLY A 93 2.80 -7.55 -11.18
CA GLY A 93 1.35 -7.71 -11.41
C GLY A 93 0.96 -9.17 -11.64
N GLY A 94 1.67 -9.86 -12.53
CA GLY A 94 1.43 -11.28 -12.80
C GLY A 94 1.72 -12.20 -11.59
N TRP A 95 2.66 -11.84 -10.72
CA TRP A 95 2.91 -12.59 -9.48
C TRP A 95 1.82 -12.38 -8.45
N ILE A 96 1.28 -11.16 -8.33
CA ILE A 96 0.16 -10.84 -7.43
C ILE A 96 -1.09 -11.61 -7.87
N ASP A 97 -1.38 -11.62 -9.17
CA ASP A 97 -2.55 -12.31 -9.72
C ASP A 97 -2.49 -13.84 -9.51
N ARG A 98 -1.28 -14.43 -9.55
CA ARG A 98 -1.10 -15.89 -9.42
C ARG A 98 -0.89 -16.41 -8.00
N ARG A 99 -0.20 -15.64 -7.15
CA ARG A 99 0.27 -16.10 -5.81
C ARG A 99 -0.33 -15.30 -4.66
N GLY A 100 -1.13 -14.27 -4.96
CA GLY A 100 -1.71 -13.36 -3.98
C GLY A 100 -0.76 -12.23 -3.57
N SER A 101 -1.34 -11.09 -3.20
CA SER A 101 -0.63 -9.84 -2.89
C SER A 101 0.28 -9.91 -1.66
N ARG A 102 -0.09 -10.73 -0.67
CA ARG A 102 0.56 -10.72 0.66
C ARG A 102 2.03 -11.14 0.62
N GLY A 103 2.37 -12.18 -0.14
CA GLY A 103 3.75 -12.67 -0.25
C GLY A 103 4.66 -11.67 -0.99
N VAL A 104 4.12 -11.06 -2.05
CA VAL A 104 4.84 -10.07 -2.86
C VAL A 104 5.13 -8.81 -2.04
N MET A 105 4.16 -8.32 -1.27
CA MET A 105 4.35 -7.15 -0.41
C MET A 105 5.39 -7.37 0.69
N VAL A 106 5.39 -8.53 1.35
CA VAL A 106 6.39 -8.85 2.38
C VAL A 106 7.79 -8.95 1.76
N GLY A 107 7.92 -9.61 0.61
CA GLY A 107 9.18 -9.65 -0.13
C GLY A 107 9.68 -8.25 -0.49
N GLY A 108 8.78 -7.39 -0.97
CA GLY A 108 9.07 -5.99 -1.27
C GLY A 108 9.63 -5.20 -0.10
N VAL A 109 9.00 -5.33 1.08
CA VAL A 109 9.48 -4.68 2.31
C VAL A 109 10.88 -5.17 2.68
N LEU A 110 11.14 -6.47 2.63
CA LEU A 110 12.45 -7.04 2.96
C LEU A 110 13.54 -6.54 1.98
N VAL A 111 13.24 -6.55 0.68
CA VAL A 111 14.16 -6.04 -0.36
C VAL A 111 14.39 -4.54 -0.19
N GLY A 112 13.35 -3.78 0.11
CA GLY A 112 13.46 -2.32 0.34
C GLY A 112 14.29 -2.00 1.58
N SER A 113 14.05 -2.68 2.70
CA SER A 113 14.85 -2.52 3.91
C SER A 113 16.32 -2.88 3.68
N LEU A 114 16.60 -3.94 2.92
CA LEU A 114 17.96 -4.30 2.54
C LEU A 114 18.59 -3.23 1.64
N GLY A 115 17.86 -2.73 0.64
CA GLY A 115 18.33 -1.67 -0.25
C GLY A 115 18.71 -0.39 0.52
N VAL A 116 17.87 0.03 1.47
CA VAL A 116 18.15 1.18 2.34
C VAL A 116 19.35 0.93 3.26
N ALA A 117 19.48 -0.28 3.81
CA ALA A 117 20.64 -0.64 4.62
C ALA A 117 21.95 -0.59 3.82
N VAL A 118 21.95 -1.07 2.58
CA VAL A 118 23.10 -0.98 1.67
C VAL A 118 23.38 0.48 1.30
N TRP A 119 22.34 1.29 1.07
CA TRP A 119 22.49 2.71 0.76
C TRP A 119 23.16 3.47 1.92
N SER A 120 22.77 3.18 3.17
CA SER A 120 23.31 3.83 4.37
C SER A 120 24.81 3.67 4.56
N VAL A 121 25.42 2.62 4.01
CA VAL A 121 26.87 2.35 4.11
C VAL A 121 27.60 2.58 2.79
N SER A 122 26.91 3.07 1.76
CA SER A 122 27.49 3.23 0.43
C SER A 122 28.44 4.43 0.38
N GLN A 123 29.71 4.16 0.07
CA GLN A 123 30.74 5.20 -0.13
C GLN A 123 31.28 5.22 -1.57
N SER A 124 30.85 4.25 -2.38
CA SER A 124 31.28 4.08 -3.77
C SER A 124 30.09 4.08 -4.73
N LEU A 125 30.31 4.54 -5.97
CA LEU A 125 29.24 4.62 -6.98
C LEU A 125 28.60 3.26 -7.28
N PRO A 126 29.33 2.13 -7.42
CA PRO A 126 28.71 0.83 -7.68
C PRO A 126 27.80 0.36 -6.53
N GLN A 127 28.21 0.57 -5.27
CA GLN A 127 27.38 0.24 -4.10
C GLN A 127 26.12 1.09 -4.05
N TYR A 128 26.25 2.38 -4.36
CA TYR A 128 25.12 3.30 -4.45
C TYR A 128 24.10 2.84 -5.52
N LEU A 129 24.57 2.51 -6.72
CA LEU A 129 23.70 2.03 -7.80
C LEU A 129 23.07 0.67 -7.48
N ALA A 130 23.81 -0.24 -6.82
CA ALA A 130 23.26 -1.52 -6.38
C ALA A 130 22.17 -1.34 -5.31
N ALA A 131 22.36 -0.41 -4.37
CA ALA A 131 21.35 -0.07 -3.38
C ALA A 131 20.08 0.48 -4.04
N TRP A 132 20.23 1.42 -4.97
CA TRP A 132 19.11 1.97 -5.74
C TRP A 132 18.44 0.93 -6.63
N ALA A 133 19.17 -0.05 -7.16
CA ALA A 133 18.57 -1.15 -7.89
C ALA A 133 17.67 -2.01 -7.01
N LEU A 134 18.11 -2.35 -5.79
CA LEU A 134 17.28 -3.06 -4.81
C LEU A 134 16.04 -2.23 -4.42
N ILE A 135 16.24 -0.93 -4.16
CA ILE A 135 15.14 -0.01 -3.86
C ILE A 135 14.14 0.06 -5.01
N GLY A 136 14.59 0.11 -6.27
CA GLY A 136 13.71 0.10 -7.45
C GLY A 136 12.86 -1.17 -7.55
N VAL A 137 13.44 -2.34 -7.28
CA VAL A 137 12.68 -3.60 -7.21
C VAL A 137 11.65 -3.57 -6.08
N ALA A 138 12.02 -3.05 -4.92
CA ALA A 138 11.08 -2.86 -3.81
C ALA A 138 9.96 -1.89 -4.19
N MET A 139 10.28 -0.78 -4.88
CA MET A 139 9.31 0.18 -5.40
C MET A 139 8.32 -0.49 -6.36
N ALA A 140 8.77 -1.39 -7.26
CA ALA A 140 7.85 -2.13 -8.15
C ALA A 140 6.77 -2.91 -7.38
N THR A 141 7.14 -3.46 -6.23
CA THR A 141 6.25 -4.25 -5.37
C THR A 141 5.40 -3.43 -4.41
N THR A 142 5.71 -2.14 -4.23
CA THR A 142 5.10 -1.28 -3.19
C THR A 142 4.45 -0.01 -3.74
N LEU A 143 4.86 0.49 -4.90
CA LEU A 143 4.28 1.69 -5.54
C LEU A 143 3.15 1.32 -6.51
N TYR A 144 1.96 1.85 -6.18
CA TYR A 144 0.77 2.13 -7.00
C TYR A 144 0.17 1.04 -7.90
N GLU A 145 0.94 0.31 -8.70
CA GLU A 145 0.43 -0.74 -9.59
C GLU A 145 -0.04 -2.01 -8.86
N PRO A 146 0.67 -2.51 -7.82
CA PRO A 146 0.14 -3.55 -6.92
C PRO A 146 -1.12 -3.11 -6.17
N ALA A 147 -1.17 -1.83 -5.80
CA ALA A 147 -2.24 -1.27 -4.98
C ALA A 147 -3.55 -1.21 -5.78
N PHE A 148 -3.51 -0.81 -7.05
CA PHE A 148 -4.68 -0.82 -7.93
C PHE A 148 -5.17 -2.24 -8.25
N ALA A 149 -4.26 -3.20 -8.47
CA ALA A 149 -4.65 -4.60 -8.65
C ALA A 149 -5.40 -5.15 -7.42
N THR A 150 -4.94 -4.84 -6.19
CA THR A 150 -5.66 -5.25 -4.96
C THR A 150 -7.03 -4.58 -4.80
N VAL A 151 -7.21 -3.34 -5.22
CA VAL A 151 -8.50 -2.62 -5.17
C VAL A 151 -9.50 -3.22 -6.15
N ILE A 152 -9.04 -3.59 -7.36
CA ILE A 152 -9.86 -4.23 -8.40
C ILE A 152 -10.29 -5.64 -7.97
N HIS A 153 -9.38 -6.44 -7.40
CA HIS A 153 -9.70 -7.79 -6.92
C HIS A 153 -10.63 -7.82 -5.70
N THR A 154 -10.67 -6.75 -4.90
CA THR A 154 -11.63 -6.62 -3.79
C THR A 154 -13.01 -6.10 -4.22
N HIS A 155 -13.16 -5.59 -5.46
CA HIS A 155 -14.44 -5.13 -6.02
C HIS A 155 -14.73 -5.76 -7.40
N PRO A 156 -15.04 -7.07 -7.51
CA PRO A 156 -15.29 -7.74 -8.80
C PRO A 156 -16.55 -7.24 -9.56
N GLY A 157 -17.32 -6.30 -9.01
CA GLY A 157 -18.64 -5.91 -9.49
C GLY A 157 -18.71 -4.65 -10.34
N GLU A 158 -17.64 -3.85 -10.46
CA GLU A 158 -17.74 -2.50 -11.02
C GLU A 158 -17.10 -2.32 -12.43
N SER A 159 -16.09 -3.11 -12.81
CA SER A 159 -15.42 -2.95 -14.12
C SER A 159 -16.11 -3.61 -15.32
N ARG A 160 -17.34 -4.12 -15.20
CA ARG A 160 -18.10 -4.68 -16.34
C ARG A 160 -19.17 -3.73 -16.89
N ARG A 161 -19.19 -2.45 -16.51
CA ARG A 161 -20.24 -1.49 -16.93
C ARG A 161 -19.72 -0.08 -17.25
N ALA A 162 -18.60 0.02 -17.97
CA ALA A 162 -18.23 1.22 -18.70
C ALA A 162 -17.98 0.85 -20.16
#